data_AF-A0A1I0TXN7-F1
#
_entry.id   AF-A0A1I0TXN7-F1
#
_cell.length_a   1.000
_cell.length_b   1.000
_cell.length_c   1.000
_cell.angle_alpha   90.00
_cell.angle_beta   90.00
_cell.angle_gamma   90.00
#
_symmetry.space_group_name_H-M   'P 1'
#
loop_
_entity.id
_entity.type
_entity.pdbx_description
1 polymer ?
#
loop_
_entity_poly.entity_id
_entity_poly.type
_entity_poly.pdbx_seq_one_letter_code
_entity_poly.pdbx_strand_id
1 'polypeptide(L)'
;MTQLQLTHDEYRLFTITPEDGSAIGNVSARTRLGFPKNRYGRAKDGLLAKRLILRAPGGGGAIKRAPAADESDIEMDSNRGIAVVTPPVAESNLYAPMLETLRGAWGADRGFEPIAVEDVANLGSRKTGGKWTRPDLVAVGVTTFDFVPDLLFDVITFEVKPADQVNVLAVYEALAHRRSATHAFVAVHIPAVLSDSLKRGVQQVVATAAEHGIGVISFADPSDYETWEVLVDAVRVSSPPEQIDAFVRRNISLDGQGRVSNAVERLRRGLPPTSDGDAILASADS
;
A
#
# COMPACT_ATOMS: atom_id res chain seq x y z
N MET A 1 -13.33 18.16 16.16
CA MET A 1 -11.93 17.96 16.57
C MET A 1 -11.10 18.10 15.31
N THR A 2 -10.07 18.93 15.32
CA THR A 2 -9.21 19.13 14.15
C THR A 2 -8.17 18.03 14.16
N GLN A 3 -8.32 17.02 13.30
CA GLN A 3 -7.36 15.92 13.18
C GLN A 3 -5.92 16.46 13.17
N LEU A 4 -5.06 15.96 14.05
CA LEU A 4 -3.65 16.32 14.12
C LEU A 4 -2.95 16.06 12.77
N GLN A 5 -2.41 17.11 12.15
CA GLN A 5 -1.71 17.00 10.86
C GLN A 5 -0.22 17.35 10.99
N LEU A 6 0.61 16.49 10.41
CA LEU A 6 2.06 16.61 10.33
C LEU A 6 2.49 16.90 8.90
N THR A 7 3.51 17.73 8.79
CA THR A 7 4.32 17.80 7.58
C THR A 7 5.16 16.52 7.47
N HIS A 8 5.56 16.21 6.24
CA HIS A 8 6.44 15.08 5.96
C HIS A 8 7.74 15.09 6.81
N ASP A 9 8.34 16.27 6.99
CA ASP A 9 9.58 16.41 7.78
C ASP A 9 9.35 16.20 9.28
N GLU A 10 8.22 16.67 9.82
CA GLU A 10 7.82 16.44 11.22
C GLU A 10 7.57 14.95 11.48
N TYR A 11 6.84 14.28 10.58
CA TYR A 11 6.58 12.85 10.68
C TYR A 11 7.85 12.01 10.69
N ARG A 12 8.79 12.28 9.77
CA ARG A 12 10.09 11.60 9.73
C ARG A 12 10.92 11.85 10.99
N LEU A 13 10.89 13.06 11.54
CA LEU A 13 11.59 13.36 12.79
C LEU A 13 10.95 12.67 13.99
N PHE A 14 9.62 12.67 14.07
CA PHE A 14 8.90 12.04 15.17
C PHE A 14 9.14 10.53 15.21
N THR A 15 9.11 9.88 14.05
CA THR A 15 9.41 8.46 13.86
C THR A 15 10.72 8.03 14.50
N ILE A 16 11.81 8.76 14.22
CA ILE A 16 13.14 8.38 14.73
C ILE A 16 13.35 8.79 16.20
N THR A 17 12.40 9.52 16.79
CA THR A 17 12.42 9.88 18.19
C THR A 17 11.98 8.65 18.99
N PRO A 18 12.77 8.17 19.97
CA PRO A 18 12.52 6.91 20.65
C PRO A 18 11.12 6.78 21.26
N GLU A 19 10.50 5.61 21.08
CA GLU A 19 9.16 5.27 21.59
C GLU A 19 9.15 5.02 23.10
N ASP A 20 10.27 4.59 23.66
CA ASP A 20 10.45 4.33 25.09
C ASP A 20 10.56 5.62 25.94
N GLY A 21 10.41 6.79 25.31
CA GLY A 21 10.54 8.10 25.96
C GLY A 21 11.97 8.54 26.23
N SER A 22 12.98 7.75 25.82
CA SER A 22 14.38 8.15 25.88
C SER A 22 14.68 9.29 24.90
N ALA A 23 15.76 10.04 25.17
CA ALA A 23 16.11 11.22 24.37
C ALA A 23 17.08 10.89 23.23
N ILE A 24 16.88 11.51 22.08
CA ILE A 24 17.82 11.51 20.96
C ILE A 24 18.47 12.89 20.80
N GLY A 25 19.79 12.92 20.63
CA GLY A 25 20.55 14.16 20.40
C GLY A 25 20.18 14.81 19.06
N ASN A 26 20.11 16.15 19.03
CA ASN A 26 19.74 16.90 17.82
C ASN A 26 20.69 16.62 16.65
N VAL A 27 21.99 16.49 16.94
CA VAL A 27 23.01 16.17 15.93
C VAL A 27 22.78 14.76 15.40
N SER A 28 22.58 13.77 16.27
CA SER A 28 22.32 12.38 15.89
C SER A 28 21.04 12.24 15.06
N ALA A 29 19.95 12.87 15.49
CA ALA A 29 18.68 12.89 14.75
C ALA A 29 18.86 13.52 13.37
N ARG A 30 19.53 14.67 13.28
CA ARG A 30 19.81 15.35 12.02
C ARG A 30 20.67 14.50 11.07
N THR A 31 21.71 13.86 11.59
CA THR A 31 22.59 12.97 10.81
C THR A 31 21.79 11.77 10.29
N ARG A 32 20.97 11.13 11.14
CA ARG A 32 20.15 9.98 10.75
C ARG A 32 19.13 10.32 9.65
N LEU A 33 18.57 11.53 9.68
CA LEU A 33 17.63 12.00 8.67
C LEU A 33 18.28 12.59 7.42
N GLY A 34 19.59 12.90 7.46
CA GLY A 34 20.27 13.66 6.41
C GLY A 34 19.74 15.08 6.24
N PHE A 35 19.14 15.69 7.27
CA PHE A 35 18.52 17.01 7.15
C PHE A 35 19.55 18.14 7.27
N PRO A 36 19.50 19.18 6.42
CA PRO A 36 20.24 20.42 6.68
C PRO A 36 19.69 21.11 7.94
N LYS A 37 20.52 21.91 8.62
CA LYS A 37 20.20 22.54 9.91
C LYS A 37 18.84 23.26 9.92
N ASN A 38 18.54 24.03 8.88
CA ASN A 38 17.29 24.80 8.81
C ASN A 38 16.06 23.89 8.61
N ARG A 39 16.17 22.83 7.79
CA ARG A 39 15.10 21.85 7.59
C ARG A 39 14.77 21.11 8.88
N TYR A 40 15.81 20.63 9.58
CA TYR A 40 15.67 20.01 10.90
C TYR A 40 15.07 20.97 11.92
N GLY A 41 15.51 22.23 11.94
CA GLY A 41 14.98 23.27 12.82
C GLY A 41 13.47 23.43 12.66
N ARG A 42 12.99 23.60 11.43
CA ARG A 42 11.54 23.73 11.14
C ARG A 42 10.74 22.51 11.59
N ALA A 43 11.22 21.30 11.29
CA ALA A 43 10.55 20.07 11.70
C ALA A 43 10.48 19.94 13.23
N LYS A 44 11.59 20.21 13.92
CA LYS A 44 11.66 20.17 15.38
C LYS A 44 10.75 21.21 16.02
N ASP A 45 10.79 22.44 15.52
CA ASP A 45 10.00 23.55 16.09
C ASP A 45 8.49 23.32 15.87
N GLY A 46 8.11 22.73 14.73
CA GLY A 46 6.73 22.32 14.47
C GLY A 46 6.24 21.19 15.40
N LEU A 47 7.06 20.15 15.63
CA LEU A 47 6.73 19.09 16.61
C LEU A 47 6.67 19.61 18.05
N LEU A 48 7.54 20.57 18.42
CA LEU A 48 7.50 21.24 19.72
C LEU A 48 6.22 22.06 19.88
N ALA A 49 5.81 22.80 18.85
CA ALA A 49 4.57 23.58 18.86
C ALA A 49 3.32 22.70 18.99
N LYS A 50 3.32 21.53 18.33
CA LYS A 50 2.29 20.49 18.43
C LYS A 50 2.37 19.66 19.72
N ARG A 51 3.34 19.95 20.59
CA ARG A 51 3.58 19.24 21.86
C ARG A 51 3.78 17.74 21.71
N LEU A 52 4.28 17.30 20.55
CA LEU A 52 4.59 15.89 20.29
C LEU A 52 5.97 15.49 20.80
N ILE A 53 6.89 16.44 20.88
CA ILE A 53 8.21 16.25 21.48
C ILE A 53 8.48 17.31 22.54
N LEU A 54 9.38 16.99 23.47
CA LEU A 54 9.93 17.89 24.45
C LEU A 54 11.45 18.02 24.29
N ARG A 55 12.00 19.12 24.77
CA ARG A 55 13.45 19.27 24.95
C ARG A 55 13.86 18.42 26.16
N ALA A 56 14.91 17.60 25.99
CA ALA A 56 15.47 16.85 27.10
C ALA A 56 16.18 17.79 28.10
N PRO A 57 16.27 17.41 29.39
CA PRO A 57 17.04 18.15 30.39
C PRO A 57 18.50 18.36 29.94
N GLY A 58 19.10 19.51 30.24
CA GLY A 58 20.50 19.81 29.92
C GLY A 58 20.75 20.70 28.69
N GLY A 59 19.94 21.76 28.49
CA GLY A 59 20.28 22.83 27.53
C GLY A 59 19.75 22.66 26.10
N GLY A 60 18.80 21.76 25.86
CA GLY A 60 18.08 21.66 24.58
C GLY A 60 18.86 21.00 23.43
N GLY A 61 19.96 20.30 23.75
CA GLY A 61 20.78 19.53 22.81
C GLY A 61 20.16 18.20 22.35
N ALA A 62 19.07 17.77 22.98
CA ALA A 62 18.35 16.55 22.66
C ALA A 62 16.84 16.75 22.78
N ILE A 63 16.08 15.89 22.10
CA ILE A 63 14.63 15.84 22.11
C ILE A 63 14.15 14.45 22.52
N LYS A 64 12.97 14.36 23.12
CA LYS A 64 12.28 13.11 23.45
C LYS A 64 10.80 13.25 23.14
N ARG A 65 10.07 12.15 22.99
CA ARG A 65 8.60 12.21 22.86
C ARG A 65 7.99 12.86 24.10
N ALA A 66 6.95 13.67 23.90
CA ALA A 66 6.22 14.24 25.02
C ALA A 66 5.42 13.13 25.74
N PRO A 67 5.37 13.12 27.08
CA PRO A 67 4.35 12.36 27.80
C PRO A 67 2.99 12.91 27.38
N ALA A 68 2.00 12.03 27.16
CA ALA A 68 0.71 12.44 26.62
C ALA A 68 0.10 13.57 27.47
N ALA A 69 -0.34 14.63 26.81
CA ALA A 69 -1.34 15.51 27.36
C ALA A 69 -2.68 15.00 26.83
N ASP A 70 -3.67 14.83 27.71
CA ASP A 70 -5.05 14.55 27.32
C ASP A 70 -5.53 15.65 26.36
N GLU A 71 -5.56 15.33 25.07
CA GLU A 71 -6.43 15.89 24.04
C GLU A 71 -6.15 15.18 22.68
N SER A 72 -7.20 15.11 21.86
CA SER A 72 -7.45 14.17 20.76
C SER A 72 -6.41 14.10 19.61
N ASP A 73 -6.47 12.98 18.88
CA ASP A 73 -5.82 12.64 17.59
C ASP A 73 -4.44 11.97 17.66
N ILE A 74 -4.16 11.32 18.79
CA ILE A 74 -3.04 10.41 18.94
C ILE A 74 -3.56 9.12 19.58
N GLU A 75 -3.26 7.95 18.99
CA GLU A 75 -3.61 6.70 19.65
C GLU A 75 -2.79 6.53 20.93
N MET A 76 -3.51 6.20 21.99
CA MET A 76 -2.95 6.01 23.32
C MET A 76 -2.39 4.59 23.42
N ASP A 77 -1.10 4.47 23.70
CA ASP A 77 -0.62 3.26 24.38
C ASP A 77 -1.14 3.32 25.83
N SER A 78 -2.23 2.59 26.08
CA SER A 78 -2.92 2.52 27.38
C SER A 78 -2.01 2.04 28.52
N ASN A 79 -0.88 1.38 28.23
CA ASN A 79 0.10 0.97 29.23
C ASN A 79 1.16 2.03 29.53
N ARG A 80 1.42 2.98 28.61
CA ARG A 80 2.57 3.92 28.72
C ARG A 80 2.18 5.39 28.78
N GLY A 81 0.97 5.77 28.39
CA GLY A 81 0.52 7.17 28.41
C GLY A 81 1.35 8.07 27.48
N ILE A 82 1.74 7.54 26.32
CA ILE A 82 2.54 8.26 25.32
C ILE A 82 1.77 8.37 24.01
N ALA A 83 1.90 9.53 23.38
CA ALA A 83 1.49 9.81 22.02
C ALA A 83 2.21 8.91 21.00
N VAL A 84 1.50 8.00 20.32
CA VAL A 84 2.06 7.17 19.25
C VAL A 84 1.60 7.68 17.87
N VAL A 85 2.56 8.06 17.04
CA VAL A 85 2.35 8.24 15.59
C VAL A 85 3.05 7.08 14.92
N THR A 86 2.31 6.32 14.10
CA THR A 86 2.83 5.15 13.37
C THR A 86 4.02 5.56 12.50
N PRO A 87 5.17 4.89 12.58
CA PRO A 87 6.34 5.22 11.78
C PRO A 87 6.10 4.97 10.27
N PRO A 88 6.85 5.62 9.34
CA PRO A 88 6.86 5.30 7.93
C PRO A 88 7.11 3.82 7.74
N VAL A 89 6.16 3.19 7.08
CA VAL A 89 6.21 1.78 6.76
C VAL A 89 7.10 1.62 5.53
N ALA A 90 8.11 0.76 5.63
CA ALA A 90 8.90 0.38 4.46
C ALA A 90 7.96 -0.26 3.43
N GLU A 91 8.17 0.04 2.14
CA GLU A 91 7.30 -0.44 1.06
C GLU A 91 7.08 -1.96 1.12
N SER A 92 8.14 -2.75 1.35
CA SER A 92 8.07 -4.20 1.49
C SER A 92 7.15 -4.70 2.62
N ASN A 93 6.93 -3.88 3.64
CA ASN A 93 6.07 -4.23 4.78
C ASN A 93 4.59 -3.94 4.49
N LEU A 94 4.28 -3.26 3.39
CA LEU A 94 2.90 -3.02 2.95
C LEU A 94 2.32 -4.24 2.21
N TYR A 95 3.17 -5.05 1.57
CA TYR A 95 2.71 -6.10 0.66
C TYR A 95 1.88 -7.18 1.35
N ALA A 96 2.43 -7.82 2.39
CA ALA A 96 1.76 -8.92 3.08
C ALA A 96 0.35 -8.56 3.60
N PRO A 97 0.13 -7.45 4.34
CA PRO A 97 -1.21 -7.07 4.78
C PRO A 97 -2.14 -6.72 3.61
N MET A 98 -1.63 -6.10 2.55
CA MET A 98 -2.44 -5.81 1.35
C MET A 98 -2.90 -7.09 0.64
N LEU A 99 -2.10 -8.16 0.62
CA LEU A 99 -2.50 -9.42 -0.03
C LEU A 99 -3.77 -9.99 0.60
N GLU A 100 -3.90 -9.94 1.92
CA GLU A 100 -5.10 -10.43 2.61
C GLU A 100 -6.33 -9.57 2.28
N THR A 101 -6.18 -8.25 2.31
CA THR A 101 -7.26 -7.30 1.95
C THR A 101 -7.72 -7.48 0.50
N LEU A 102 -6.77 -7.68 -0.42
CA LEU A 102 -7.03 -7.91 -1.85
C LEU A 102 -7.71 -9.26 -2.12
N ARG A 103 -7.40 -10.31 -1.33
CA ARG A 103 -8.08 -11.62 -1.41
C ARG A 103 -9.49 -11.60 -0.86
N GLY A 104 -9.73 -10.76 0.15
CA GLY A 104 -11.00 -10.70 0.86
C GLY A 104 -11.87 -9.53 0.40
N ALA A 105 -11.98 -8.54 1.27
CA ALA A 105 -12.99 -7.48 1.20
C ALA A 105 -12.91 -6.65 -0.10
N TRP A 106 -11.71 -6.32 -0.57
CA TRP A 106 -11.55 -5.52 -1.79
C TRP A 106 -12.05 -6.24 -3.05
N GLY A 107 -11.77 -7.55 -3.16
CA GLY A 107 -12.25 -8.37 -4.28
C GLY A 107 -13.76 -8.53 -4.25
N ALA A 108 -14.30 -8.88 -3.08
CA ALA A 108 -15.74 -9.08 -2.88
C ALA A 108 -16.57 -7.83 -3.23
N ASP A 109 -16.13 -6.64 -2.79
CA ASP A 109 -16.77 -5.35 -3.08
C ASP A 109 -16.84 -5.03 -4.60
N ARG A 110 -16.01 -5.69 -5.40
CA ARG A 110 -15.89 -5.49 -6.85
C ARG A 110 -16.49 -6.61 -7.70
N GLY A 111 -17.12 -7.60 -7.07
CA GLY A 111 -17.51 -8.83 -7.76
C GLY A 111 -16.31 -9.58 -8.35
N PHE A 112 -15.10 -9.33 -7.84
CA PHE A 112 -13.88 -9.98 -8.26
C PHE A 112 -13.59 -11.17 -7.34
N GLU A 113 -13.64 -12.38 -7.90
CA GLU A 113 -13.28 -13.61 -7.22
C GLU A 113 -11.80 -13.92 -7.48
N PRO A 114 -10.92 -13.72 -6.48
CA PRO A 114 -9.50 -13.99 -6.64
C PRO A 114 -9.23 -15.50 -6.75
N ILE A 115 -8.41 -15.87 -7.73
CA ILE A 115 -7.86 -17.22 -7.89
C ILE A 115 -6.43 -17.30 -7.35
N ALA A 116 -5.65 -16.23 -7.57
CA ALA A 116 -4.30 -16.09 -7.03
C ALA A 116 -4.00 -14.61 -6.76
N VAL A 117 -3.49 -14.29 -5.57
CA VAL A 117 -3.03 -12.94 -5.21
C VAL A 117 -1.65 -13.07 -4.58
N GLU A 118 -0.63 -12.48 -5.21
CA GLU A 118 0.78 -12.72 -4.89
C GLU A 118 1.61 -11.42 -4.84
N ASP A 119 2.57 -11.38 -3.91
CA ASP A 119 3.70 -10.46 -3.95
C ASP A 119 4.71 -10.97 -4.98
N VAL A 120 4.91 -10.18 -6.03
CA VAL A 120 5.82 -10.52 -7.13
C VAL A 120 7.03 -9.59 -7.19
N ALA A 121 7.15 -8.62 -6.28
CA ALA A 121 8.22 -7.62 -6.26
C ALA A 121 9.61 -8.28 -6.22
N ASN A 122 9.77 -9.31 -5.36
CA ASN A 122 11.07 -9.88 -4.98
C ASN A 122 11.39 -11.27 -5.58
N LEU A 123 10.82 -11.66 -6.72
CA LEU A 123 11.01 -12.99 -7.34
C LEU A 123 12.42 -13.32 -7.88
N GLY A 124 13.47 -12.63 -7.42
CA GLY A 124 14.87 -12.94 -7.71
C GLY A 124 15.28 -12.81 -9.18
N SER A 125 16.43 -13.41 -9.53
CA SER A 125 17.15 -13.36 -10.82
C SER A 125 16.43 -14.00 -12.02
N ARG A 126 15.15 -14.37 -11.86
CA ARG A 126 14.30 -14.72 -13.01
C ARG A 126 14.30 -13.52 -13.95
N LYS A 127 14.70 -13.73 -15.21
CA LYS A 127 14.70 -12.72 -16.28
C LYS A 127 13.24 -12.30 -16.58
N THR A 128 12.62 -11.53 -15.70
CA THR A 128 11.22 -11.11 -15.83
C THR A 128 11.05 -9.87 -16.71
N GLY A 129 12.14 -9.31 -17.23
CA GLY A 129 12.13 -8.10 -18.07
C GLY A 129 13.01 -7.01 -17.48
N GLY A 130 12.82 -5.77 -17.94
CA GLY A 130 13.52 -4.61 -17.39
C GLY A 130 12.95 -4.19 -16.03
N LYS A 131 13.63 -3.24 -15.37
CA LYS A 131 13.21 -2.64 -14.09
C LYS A 131 11.75 -2.12 -14.08
N TRP A 132 11.20 -1.82 -15.26
CA TRP A 132 9.90 -1.16 -15.47
C TRP A 132 8.76 -2.11 -15.87
N THR A 133 8.93 -3.43 -15.76
CA THR A 133 7.93 -4.40 -16.25
C THR A 133 7.34 -5.31 -15.18
N ARG A 134 7.80 -5.20 -13.93
CA ARG A 134 7.38 -6.06 -12.84
C ARG A 134 6.60 -5.22 -11.81
N PRO A 135 5.33 -5.55 -11.54
CA PRO A 135 4.57 -4.90 -10.48
C PRO A 135 5.01 -5.37 -9.10
N ASP A 136 4.50 -4.70 -8.06
CA ASP A 136 4.69 -5.16 -6.69
C ASP A 136 3.77 -6.34 -6.37
N LEU A 137 2.47 -6.17 -6.62
CA LEU A 137 1.46 -7.19 -6.37
C LEU A 137 0.69 -7.52 -7.66
N VAL A 138 0.22 -8.76 -7.75
CA VAL A 138 -0.67 -9.22 -8.83
C VAL A 138 -1.85 -9.97 -8.23
N ALA A 139 -3.05 -9.65 -8.71
CA ALA A 139 -4.24 -10.46 -8.52
C ALA A 139 -4.70 -11.04 -9.86
N VAL A 140 -4.91 -12.35 -9.92
CA VAL A 140 -5.51 -13.07 -11.04
C VAL A 140 -6.82 -13.66 -10.55
N GLY A 141 -7.89 -13.43 -11.28
CA GLY A 141 -9.22 -13.84 -10.87
C GLY A 141 -10.25 -13.66 -11.96
N VAL A 142 -11.51 -13.69 -11.54
CA VAL A 142 -12.64 -13.48 -12.44
C VAL A 142 -13.56 -12.41 -11.87
N THR A 143 -14.03 -11.53 -12.74
CA THR A 143 -15.08 -10.56 -12.39
C THR A 143 -16.42 -11.12 -12.84
N THR A 144 -17.37 -11.18 -11.90
CA THR A 144 -18.76 -11.60 -12.12
C THR A 144 -19.70 -10.41 -12.02
N PHE A 145 -20.91 -10.57 -12.55
CA PHE A 145 -21.92 -9.52 -12.57
C PHE A 145 -23.28 -10.11 -12.23
N ASP A 146 -24.07 -9.40 -11.44
CA ASP A 146 -25.41 -9.86 -11.01
C ASP A 146 -26.41 -9.98 -12.17
N PHE A 147 -26.23 -9.15 -13.20
CA PHE A 147 -27.20 -8.99 -14.29
C PHE A 147 -26.61 -9.23 -15.69
N VAL A 148 -25.31 -9.50 -15.79
CA VAL A 148 -24.61 -9.74 -17.06
C VAL A 148 -24.10 -11.18 -17.04
N PRO A 149 -24.40 -12.00 -18.07
CA PRO A 149 -24.04 -13.42 -18.08
C PRO A 149 -22.55 -13.66 -18.37
N ASP A 150 -21.82 -12.60 -18.74
CA ASP A 150 -20.39 -12.63 -19.00
C ASP A 150 -19.60 -12.80 -17.71
N LEU A 151 -18.48 -13.50 -17.83
CA LEU A 151 -17.46 -13.60 -16.79
C LEU A 151 -16.15 -13.13 -17.41
N LEU A 152 -15.49 -12.19 -16.74
CA LEU A 152 -14.25 -11.61 -17.25
C LEU A 152 -13.06 -12.19 -16.50
N PHE A 153 -12.15 -12.84 -17.22
CA PHE A 153 -10.86 -13.19 -16.67
C PHE A 153 -10.00 -11.94 -16.56
N ASP A 154 -9.51 -11.64 -15.36
CA ASP A 154 -8.77 -10.43 -15.07
C ASP A 154 -7.41 -10.74 -14.45
N VAL A 155 -6.41 -9.98 -14.93
CA VAL A 155 -5.09 -9.85 -14.34
C VAL A 155 -4.94 -8.39 -13.93
N ILE A 156 -4.84 -8.15 -12.63
CA ILE A 156 -4.80 -6.84 -12.00
C ILE A 156 -3.43 -6.67 -11.36
N THR A 157 -2.74 -5.58 -11.68
CA THR A 157 -1.42 -5.28 -11.13
C THR A 157 -1.47 -4.06 -10.23
N PHE A 158 -0.70 -4.07 -9.15
CA PHE A 158 -0.60 -2.96 -8.21
C PHE A 158 0.85 -2.51 -8.08
N GLU A 159 1.07 -1.20 -8.23
CA GLU A 159 2.29 -0.50 -7.83
C GLU A 159 2.03 0.17 -6.49
N VAL A 160 2.73 -0.25 -5.44
CA VAL A 160 2.50 0.20 -4.06
C VAL A 160 3.55 1.25 -3.70
N LYS A 161 3.12 2.40 -3.15
CA LYS A 161 4.04 3.43 -2.68
C LYS A 161 3.78 3.82 -1.22
N PRO A 162 4.83 3.83 -0.37
CA PRO A 162 4.73 4.39 0.96
C PRO A 162 4.54 5.90 0.91
N ALA A 163 4.08 6.46 2.04
CA ALA A 163 3.80 7.89 2.21
C ALA A 163 4.94 8.83 1.77
N ASP A 164 6.19 8.40 1.89
CA ASP A 164 7.38 9.20 1.53
C ASP A 164 7.77 9.12 0.05
N GLN A 165 7.10 8.26 -0.73
CA GLN A 165 7.38 8.01 -2.14
C GLN A 165 6.17 8.29 -3.04
N VAL A 166 5.09 8.88 -2.53
CA VAL A 166 3.92 9.26 -3.33
C VAL A 166 4.32 10.30 -4.39
N ASN A 167 4.38 9.88 -5.65
CA ASN A 167 4.69 10.75 -6.78
C ASN A 167 4.19 10.15 -8.12
N VAL A 168 4.14 10.98 -9.17
CA VAL A 168 3.57 10.63 -10.49
C VAL A 168 4.33 9.50 -11.20
N LEU A 169 5.61 9.24 -10.87
CA LEU A 169 6.39 8.16 -11.48
C LEU A 169 5.71 6.79 -11.31
N ALA A 170 5.04 6.57 -10.17
CA ALA A 170 4.31 5.34 -9.90
C ALA A 170 3.19 5.08 -10.91
N VAL A 171 2.58 6.13 -11.47
CA VAL A 171 1.56 6.00 -12.52
C VAL A 171 2.18 5.47 -13.80
N TYR A 172 3.38 5.93 -14.16
CA TYR A 172 4.08 5.45 -15.35
C TYR A 172 4.64 4.03 -15.18
N GLU A 173 5.02 3.66 -13.95
CA GLU A 173 5.34 2.28 -13.57
C GLU A 173 4.10 1.38 -13.78
N ALA A 174 2.97 1.74 -13.18
CA ALA A 174 1.70 1.02 -13.36
C ALA A 174 1.24 0.96 -14.83
N LEU A 175 1.41 2.04 -15.60
CA LEU A 175 1.08 2.09 -17.02
C LEU A 175 1.88 1.08 -17.84
N ALA A 176 3.14 0.84 -17.48
CA ALA A 176 3.98 -0.14 -18.17
C ALA A 176 3.46 -1.58 -18.02
N HIS A 177 2.73 -1.87 -16.94
CA HIS A 177 2.13 -3.18 -16.66
C HIS A 177 0.93 -3.50 -17.55
N ARG A 178 0.18 -2.49 -18.02
CA ARG A 178 -1.04 -2.68 -18.86
C ARG A 178 -0.81 -3.43 -20.17
N ARG A 179 0.45 -3.56 -20.61
CA ARG A 179 0.77 -4.44 -21.74
C ARG A 179 0.37 -5.89 -21.48
N SER A 180 0.40 -6.34 -20.23
CA SER A 180 0.16 -7.73 -19.86
C SER A 180 -0.76 -7.88 -18.65
N ALA A 181 -1.61 -6.88 -18.42
CA ALA A 181 -2.59 -6.84 -17.35
C ALA A 181 -3.86 -6.15 -17.85
N THR A 182 -5.01 -6.66 -17.43
CA THR A 182 -6.33 -6.08 -17.74
C THR A 182 -6.57 -4.77 -16.99
N HIS A 183 -6.03 -4.64 -15.78
CA HIS A 183 -6.14 -3.45 -14.94
C HIS A 183 -4.79 -3.17 -14.29
N ALA A 184 -4.50 -1.89 -14.04
CA ALA A 184 -3.35 -1.48 -13.27
C ALA A 184 -3.76 -0.38 -12.29
N PHE A 185 -3.28 -0.52 -11.05
CA PHE A 185 -3.50 0.42 -9.97
C PHE A 185 -2.19 0.95 -9.42
N VAL A 186 -2.21 2.20 -8.96
CA VAL A 186 -1.26 2.71 -7.97
C VAL A 186 -1.95 2.69 -6.62
N ALA A 187 -1.33 2.08 -5.62
CA ALA A 187 -1.83 2.01 -4.25
C ALA A 187 -0.91 2.84 -3.34
N VAL A 188 -1.44 3.90 -2.73
CA VAL A 188 -0.67 4.83 -1.91
C VAL A 188 -1.04 4.72 -0.43
N HIS A 189 -0.04 4.46 0.40
CA HIS A 189 -0.22 4.51 1.85
C HIS A 189 -0.22 5.97 2.32
N ILE A 190 -1.34 6.40 2.92
CA ILE A 190 -1.55 7.74 3.47
C ILE A 190 -1.93 7.62 4.94
N PRO A 191 -0.96 7.67 5.87
CA PRO A 191 -1.26 7.80 7.29
C PRO A 191 -2.20 8.99 7.53
N ALA A 192 -3.21 8.83 8.38
CA ALA A 192 -4.22 9.87 8.64
C ALA A 192 -3.60 11.22 9.06
N VAL A 193 -2.49 11.18 9.80
CA VAL A 193 -1.73 12.37 10.23
C VAL A 193 -1.00 13.10 9.10
N LEU A 194 -0.88 12.50 7.91
CA LEU A 194 -0.18 13.04 6.74
C LEU A 194 -1.12 13.47 5.62
N SER A 195 -2.42 13.19 5.71
CA SER A 195 -3.42 13.42 4.65
C SER A 195 -3.34 14.83 4.05
N ASP A 196 -3.27 15.88 4.87
CA ASP A 196 -3.18 17.26 4.37
C ASP A 196 -1.85 17.55 3.68
N SER A 197 -0.75 17.03 4.23
CA SER A 197 0.58 17.27 3.67
C SER A 197 0.81 16.56 2.33
N LEU A 198 0.18 15.40 2.15
CA LEU A 198 0.28 14.59 0.93
C LEU A 198 -0.77 14.94 -0.12
N LYS A 199 -1.85 15.64 0.26
CA LYS A 199 -2.98 15.99 -0.60
C LYS A 199 -2.59 16.47 -1.99
N ARG A 200 -1.63 17.40 -2.11
CA ARG A 200 -1.18 17.91 -3.42
C ARG A 200 -0.49 16.83 -4.26
N GLY A 201 0.36 16.01 -3.66
CA GLY A 201 1.04 14.93 -4.37
C GLY A 201 0.06 13.85 -4.85
N VAL A 202 -0.90 13.50 -3.99
CA VAL A 202 -1.98 12.56 -4.33
C VAL A 202 -2.86 13.10 -5.45
N GLN A 203 -3.23 14.39 -5.42
CA GLN A 203 -4.00 15.02 -6.49
C GLN A 203 -3.28 14.97 -7.85
N GLN A 204 -1.96 15.11 -7.87
CA GLN A 204 -1.16 14.96 -9.10
C GLN A 204 -1.18 13.51 -9.60
N VAL A 205 -1.01 12.53 -8.70
CA VAL A 205 -1.10 11.10 -9.04
C VAL A 205 -2.49 10.77 -9.61
N VAL A 206 -3.56 11.21 -8.94
CA VAL A 206 -4.96 11.02 -9.37
C VAL A 206 -5.21 11.61 -10.75
N ALA A 207 -4.79 12.86 -10.99
CA ALA A 207 -4.99 13.52 -12.28
C ALA A 207 -4.28 12.76 -13.41
N THR A 208 -3.00 12.42 -13.24
CA THR A 208 -2.24 11.69 -14.26
C THR A 208 -2.74 10.26 -14.44
N ALA A 209 -3.15 9.58 -13.37
CA ALA A 209 -3.68 8.23 -13.44
C ALA A 209 -5.00 8.18 -14.21
N ALA A 210 -5.92 9.11 -13.94
CA ALA A 210 -7.19 9.23 -14.66
C ALA A 210 -6.97 9.45 -16.18
N GLU A 211 -6.02 10.32 -16.56
CA GLU A 211 -5.66 10.55 -17.98
C GLU A 211 -5.20 9.28 -18.70
N HIS A 212 -4.59 8.35 -17.98
CA HIS A 212 -4.07 7.09 -18.52
C HIS A 212 -4.98 5.89 -18.26
N GLY A 213 -6.12 6.05 -17.57
CA GLY A 213 -7.00 4.95 -17.17
C GLY A 213 -6.35 3.98 -16.17
N ILE A 214 -5.45 4.50 -15.34
CA ILE A 214 -4.82 3.80 -14.22
C ILE A 214 -5.65 4.06 -12.98
N GLY A 215 -5.96 3.02 -12.21
CA GLY A 215 -6.69 3.18 -10.97
C GLY A 215 -5.79 3.72 -9.86
N VAL A 216 -6.39 4.40 -8.88
CA VAL A 216 -5.68 4.90 -7.71
C VAL A 216 -6.44 4.50 -6.46
N ILE A 217 -5.74 3.84 -5.56
CA ILE A 217 -6.23 3.44 -4.24
C ILE A 217 -5.39 4.19 -3.20
N SER A 218 -6.04 4.81 -2.22
CA SER A 218 -5.37 5.25 -1.00
C SER A 218 -5.82 4.39 0.18
N PHE A 219 -4.94 4.20 1.17
CA PHE A 219 -5.30 3.53 2.42
C PHE A 219 -4.49 4.08 3.58
N ALA A 220 -5.07 4.10 4.78
CA ALA A 220 -4.37 4.47 6.01
C ALA A 220 -3.75 3.26 6.71
N ASP A 221 -4.41 2.10 6.66
CA ASP A 221 -3.89 0.81 7.12
C ASP A 221 -4.11 -0.26 6.02
N PRO A 222 -3.04 -0.91 5.53
CA PRO A 222 -3.18 -1.94 4.50
C PRO A 222 -4.00 -3.17 4.93
N SER A 223 -4.19 -3.39 6.24
CA SER A 223 -4.92 -4.53 6.81
C SER A 223 -6.39 -4.22 7.12
N ASP A 224 -6.79 -2.95 7.06
CA ASP A 224 -8.15 -2.51 7.36
C ASP A 224 -8.79 -1.90 6.12
N TYR A 225 -9.68 -2.68 5.49
CA TYR A 225 -10.38 -2.30 4.26
C TYR A 225 -11.23 -1.04 4.41
N GLU A 226 -11.73 -0.73 5.61
CA GLU A 226 -12.53 0.48 5.85
C GLU A 226 -11.70 1.76 5.67
N THR A 227 -10.37 1.64 5.72
CA THR A 227 -9.47 2.77 5.44
C THR A 227 -9.13 2.92 3.97
N TRP A 228 -9.56 2.01 3.11
CA TRP A 228 -9.26 2.02 1.68
C TRP A 228 -10.27 2.88 0.92
N GLU A 229 -9.77 3.74 0.05
CA GLU A 229 -10.58 4.59 -0.83
C GLU A 229 -10.07 4.46 -2.26
N VAL A 230 -10.98 4.17 -3.18
CA VAL A 230 -10.66 4.18 -4.62
C VAL A 230 -10.93 5.57 -5.16
N LEU A 231 -9.83 6.31 -5.37
CA LEU A 231 -9.84 7.68 -5.86
C LEU A 231 -10.04 7.75 -7.37
N VAL A 232 -9.63 6.69 -8.08
CA VAL A 232 -9.83 6.50 -9.53
C VAL A 232 -10.02 5.02 -9.80
N ASP A 233 -11.09 4.65 -10.50
CA ASP A 233 -11.26 3.29 -11.00
C ASP A 233 -10.33 3.00 -12.18
N ALA A 234 -9.70 1.82 -12.18
CA ALA A 234 -8.87 1.40 -13.29
C ALA A 234 -9.72 1.07 -14.51
N VAL A 235 -9.28 1.53 -15.70
CA VAL A 235 -9.95 1.22 -16.96
C VAL A 235 -9.44 -0.12 -17.48
N ARG A 236 -10.35 -1.09 -17.61
CA ARG A 236 -10.07 -2.40 -18.21
C ARG A 236 -9.52 -2.24 -19.63
N VAL A 237 -8.44 -2.95 -19.93
CA VAL A 237 -7.92 -3.09 -21.30
C VAL A 237 -7.98 -4.52 -21.79
N SER A 238 -8.21 -4.66 -23.09
CA SER A 238 -8.07 -5.94 -23.78
C SER A 238 -6.59 -6.17 -24.11
N SER A 239 -5.86 -6.84 -23.23
CA SER A 239 -4.51 -7.33 -23.52
C SER A 239 -4.58 -8.63 -24.35
N PRO A 240 -3.68 -8.85 -25.32
CA PRO A 240 -3.66 -10.09 -26.08
C PRO A 240 -3.48 -11.32 -25.18
N PRO A 241 -4.23 -12.42 -25.41
CA PRO A 241 -4.20 -13.61 -24.54
C PRO A 241 -2.80 -14.19 -24.34
N GLU A 242 -1.96 -14.18 -25.37
CA GLU A 242 -0.57 -14.66 -25.31
C GLU A 242 0.31 -13.82 -24.37
N GLN A 243 0.02 -12.51 -24.22
CA GLN A 243 0.74 -11.65 -23.29
C GLN A 243 0.29 -11.89 -21.85
N ILE A 244 -1.01 -12.13 -21.65
CA ILE A 244 -1.57 -12.52 -20.35
C ILE A 244 -0.99 -13.87 -19.91
N ASP A 245 -1.01 -14.90 -20.76
CA ASP A 245 -0.46 -16.23 -20.45
C ASP A 245 1.05 -16.15 -20.14
N ALA A 246 1.83 -15.42 -20.95
CA ALA A 246 3.26 -15.22 -20.72
C ALA A 246 3.54 -14.48 -19.40
N PHE A 247 2.69 -13.52 -19.02
CA PHE A 247 2.81 -12.78 -17.77
C PHE A 247 2.52 -13.65 -16.56
N VAL A 248 1.43 -14.43 -16.58
CA VAL A 248 1.08 -15.37 -15.52
C VAL A 248 2.20 -16.40 -15.31
N ARG A 249 2.72 -17.01 -16.38
CA ARG A 249 3.84 -17.97 -16.31
C ARG A 249 5.10 -17.39 -15.68
N ARG A 250 5.33 -16.09 -15.85
CA ARG A 250 6.55 -15.40 -15.45
C ARG A 250 6.51 -14.88 -14.03
N ASN A 251 5.36 -14.35 -13.60
CA ASN A 251 5.23 -13.59 -12.37
C ASN A 251 4.44 -14.32 -11.28
N ILE A 252 3.56 -15.27 -11.63
CA ILE A 252 2.80 -16.03 -10.63
C ILE A 252 3.59 -17.29 -10.25
N SER A 253 3.53 -17.70 -8.99
CA SER A 253 4.14 -18.91 -8.46
C SER A 253 3.63 -20.17 -9.16
N LEU A 254 4.35 -21.30 -9.05
CA LEU A 254 3.87 -22.56 -9.64
C LEU A 254 2.55 -23.03 -9.02
N ASP A 255 2.34 -22.77 -7.74
CA ASP A 255 1.08 -23.04 -7.05
C ASP A 255 -0.06 -22.18 -7.61
N GLY A 256 0.13 -20.86 -7.68
CA GLY A 256 -0.84 -19.93 -8.26
C GLY A 256 -1.12 -20.25 -9.74
N GLN A 257 -0.11 -20.64 -10.52
CA GLN A 257 -0.28 -21.12 -11.89
C GLN A 257 -1.14 -22.39 -11.96
N GLY A 258 -0.96 -23.33 -11.03
CA GLY A 258 -1.80 -24.52 -10.91
C GLY A 258 -3.26 -24.17 -10.63
N ARG A 259 -3.50 -23.26 -9.67
CA ARG A 259 -4.84 -22.75 -9.34
C ARG A 259 -5.50 -22.06 -10.54
N VAL A 260 -4.79 -21.17 -11.22
CA VAL A 260 -5.27 -20.48 -12.43
C VAL A 260 -5.58 -21.48 -13.55
N SER A 261 -4.72 -22.47 -13.80
CA SER A 261 -4.97 -23.51 -14.81
C SER A 261 -6.23 -24.30 -14.50
N ASN A 262 -6.41 -24.73 -13.25
CA ASN A 262 -7.60 -25.46 -12.81
C ASN A 262 -8.88 -24.62 -12.98
N ALA A 263 -8.83 -23.34 -12.59
CA ALA A 263 -9.96 -22.42 -12.77
C ALA A 263 -10.31 -22.22 -14.25
N VAL A 264 -9.32 -22.02 -15.12
CA VAL A 264 -9.54 -21.88 -16.57
C VAL A 264 -10.16 -23.15 -17.16
N GLU A 265 -9.72 -24.34 -16.75
CA GLU A 265 -10.34 -25.59 -17.19
C GLU A 265 -11.80 -25.72 -16.76
N ARG A 266 -12.12 -25.31 -15.53
CA ARG A 266 -13.50 -25.30 -15.02
C ARG A 266 -14.38 -24.33 -15.81
N LEU A 267 -13.89 -23.11 -16.04
CA LEU A 267 -14.60 -22.10 -16.83
C LEU A 267 -14.86 -22.58 -18.26
N ARG A 268 -13.89 -23.24 -18.90
CA ARG A 268 -14.08 -23.86 -20.24
C ARG A 268 -15.15 -24.95 -20.26
N ARG A 269 -15.42 -25.59 -19.12
CA ARG A 269 -16.47 -26.59 -18.93
C ARG A 269 -17.80 -25.99 -18.44
N GLY A 270 -17.88 -24.67 -18.29
CA GLY A 270 -19.06 -23.98 -17.75
C GLY A 270 -19.28 -24.18 -16.24
N LEU A 271 -18.22 -24.54 -15.51
CA LEU A 271 -18.25 -24.69 -14.05
C LEU A 271 -17.68 -23.43 -13.38
N PRO A 272 -18.19 -23.03 -12.20
CA PRO A 272 -17.69 -21.87 -11.46
C PRO A 272 -16.23 -22.10 -11.02
N PRO A 273 -15.40 -21.05 -10.88
CA PRO A 273 -14.07 -21.18 -10.28
C PRO A 273 -14.18 -21.61 -8.81
N THR A 274 -13.16 -22.30 -8.29
CA THR A 274 -13.07 -22.63 -6.86
C THR A 274 -12.24 -21.54 -6.16
N SER A 275 -12.80 -20.90 -5.14
CA SER A 275 -12.07 -19.92 -4.32
C SER A 275 -11.14 -20.60 -3.31
N ASP A 276 -10.15 -19.86 -2.79
CA ASP A 276 -9.17 -20.34 -1.78
C ASP A 276 -9.84 -20.92 -0.51
N GLY A 277 -11.12 -20.62 -0.24
CA GLY A 277 -11.87 -21.15 0.90
C GLY A 277 -12.34 -22.62 0.76
N ASP A 278 -12.54 -23.11 -0.47
CA ASP A 278 -13.10 -24.45 -0.69
C ASP A 278 -12.05 -25.58 -0.63
N ALA A 279 -10.78 -25.26 -0.85
CA ALA A 279 -9.69 -26.24 -0.81
C ALA A 279 -9.36 -26.72 0.62
N ILE A 280 -9.62 -25.89 1.63
CA ILE A 280 -9.35 -26.23 3.04
C ILE A 280 -10.39 -27.23 3.57
N LEU A 281 -11.66 -27.12 3.15
CA LEU A 281 -12.72 -28.03 3.60
C LEU A 281 -12.62 -29.43 2.96
N ALA A 282 -12.10 -29.54 1.73
CA ALA A 282 -11.96 -30.83 1.05
C ALA A 282 -10.83 -31.73 1.62
N SER A 283 -9.95 -31.20 2.48
CA SER A 283 -8.85 -31.95 3.12
C SER A 283 -9.12 -32.34 4.57
N ALA A 284 -10.24 -31.90 5.15
CA ALA A 284 -10.66 -32.25 6.51
C ALA A 284 -11.55 -33.50 6.57
N ASP A 285 -12.08 -33.94 5.42
CA ASP A 285 -12.99 -35.10 5.29
C ASP A 285 -12.34 -36.32 4.59
N SER A 286 -11.01 -36.41 4.55
CA SER A 286 -10.26 -37.54 3.99
C SER A 286 -9.34 -38.22 4.99
#